data_AF-A0A9D5WDD2-F1
#
_entry.id   AF-A0A9D5WDD2-F1
#
_cell.length_a   1.000
_cell.length_b   1.000
_cell.length_c   1.000
_cell.angle_alpha   90.00
_cell.angle_beta   90.00
_cell.angle_gamma   90.00
#
_symmetry.space_group_name_H-M   'P 1'
#
loop_
_entity.id
_entity.type
_entity.pdbx_description
1 polymer ?
#
loop_
_entity_poly.entity_id
_entity_poly.type
_entity_poly.pdbx_seq_one_letter_code
_entity_poly.pdbx_strand_id
1 'polypeptide(L)'
;MKILGIVILVLMSMVSVLSADTVSYHLPYLHTNTSAVTYCVANNSSSNTLTVSFTATATANGASTNGATNSYGYVISGHTTRMFTFSGQVVYQNGPTDERVDLVVDTDPSASYGGVLSFSSTGTSGTLNCKNVMMSCFQGTTNPKRNLVGIICDDNTTAVYGF
;
A
#
# COMPACT_ATOMS: atom_id res chain seq x y z
N MET A 1 3.82 56.03 -40.23
CA MET A 1 4.12 54.66 -39.77
C MET A 1 3.92 54.62 -38.26
N LYS A 2 2.83 54.02 -37.78
CA LYS A 2 2.55 53.78 -36.36
C LYS A 2 2.64 52.28 -36.14
N ILE A 3 3.63 51.83 -35.38
CA ILE A 3 3.78 50.42 -34.97
C ILE A 3 3.02 50.27 -33.67
N LEU A 4 1.92 49.53 -33.72
CA LEU A 4 1.08 49.15 -32.59
C LEU A 4 1.69 47.88 -31.98
N GLY A 5 2.35 48.00 -30.82
CA GLY A 5 2.94 46.88 -30.11
C GLY A 5 1.89 46.07 -29.37
N ILE A 6 1.69 44.82 -29.78
CA ILE A 6 0.86 43.83 -29.08
C ILE A 6 1.73 43.22 -27.97
N VAL A 7 1.38 43.50 -26.72
CA VAL A 7 1.97 42.83 -25.55
C VAL A 7 1.21 41.52 -25.34
N ILE A 8 1.85 40.40 -25.64
CA ILE A 8 1.32 39.05 -25.36
C ILE A 8 1.63 38.73 -23.90
N LEU A 9 0.62 38.83 -23.04
CA LEU A 9 0.68 38.35 -21.66
C LEU A 9 0.47 36.83 -21.66
N VAL A 10 1.54 36.06 -21.50
CA VAL A 10 1.47 34.60 -21.35
C VAL A 10 1.10 34.28 -19.91
N LEU A 11 -0.17 33.92 -19.66
CA LEU A 11 -0.58 33.29 -18.40
C LEU A 11 -0.06 31.84 -18.39
N MET A 12 1.06 31.59 -17.72
CA MET A 12 1.43 30.25 -17.28
C MET A 12 0.54 29.87 -16.09
N SER A 13 -0.47 29.02 -16.31
CA SER A 13 -1.21 28.43 -15.20
C SER A 13 -0.27 27.53 -14.41
N MET A 14 -0.03 27.85 -13.13
CA MET A 14 0.65 26.93 -12.22
C MET A 14 -0.26 25.72 -12.00
N VAL A 15 0.03 24.61 -12.69
CA VAL A 15 -0.54 23.31 -12.35
C VAL A 15 0.21 22.84 -11.10
N SER A 16 -0.38 23.04 -9.93
CA SER A 16 0.14 22.44 -8.70
C SER A 16 -0.06 20.93 -8.82
N VAL A 17 1.03 20.19 -9.05
CA VAL A 17 1.03 18.73 -8.86
C VAL A 17 0.93 18.50 -7.36
N LEU A 18 -0.27 18.14 -6.87
CA LEU A 18 -0.41 17.65 -5.50
C LEU A 18 0.42 16.36 -5.42
N SER A 19 1.44 16.32 -4.56
CA SER A 19 2.14 15.05 -4.30
C SER A 19 1.16 14.09 -3.63
N ALA A 20 1.07 12.87 -4.13
CA ALA A 20 0.24 11.85 -3.50
C ALA A 20 0.74 11.57 -2.09
N ASP A 21 -0.16 11.58 -1.11
CA ASP A 21 0.19 11.09 0.23
C ASP A 21 0.22 9.58 0.23
N THR A 22 1.20 9.01 0.94
CA THR A 22 1.40 7.56 1.00
C THR A 22 1.64 7.11 2.42
N VAL A 23 0.94 6.05 2.81
CA VAL A 23 1.15 5.30 4.06
C VAL A 23 1.56 3.88 3.68
N SER A 24 2.69 3.42 4.19
CA SER A 24 3.28 2.12 3.87
C SER A 24 3.41 1.27 5.12
N TYR A 25 2.96 0.02 5.03
CA TYR A 25 3.08 -0.96 6.09
C TYR A 25 4.07 -2.05 5.69
N HIS A 26 5.14 -2.18 6.47
CA HIS A 26 6.15 -3.21 6.32
C HIS A 26 5.72 -4.46 7.08
N LEU A 27 5.52 -5.54 6.33
CA LEU A 27 5.06 -6.85 6.80
C LEU A 27 6.26 -7.81 6.79
N PRO A 28 6.88 -8.12 7.95
CA PRO A 28 8.18 -8.81 7.96
C PRO A 28 8.11 -10.32 7.73
N TYR A 29 6.98 -10.97 8.06
CA TYR A 29 6.86 -12.43 8.07
C TYR A 29 5.54 -12.89 7.44
N LEU A 30 5.49 -12.86 6.12
CA LEU A 30 4.47 -13.51 5.30
C LEU A 30 4.99 -14.88 4.83
N HIS A 31 4.09 -15.75 4.36
CA HIS A 31 4.45 -17.05 3.83
C HIS A 31 3.52 -17.47 2.70
N THR A 32 4.04 -18.19 1.71
CA THR A 32 3.26 -18.74 0.59
C THR A 32 2.54 -20.06 0.90
N ASN A 33 2.39 -20.43 2.17
CA ASN A 33 1.71 -21.65 2.58
C ASN A 33 0.24 -21.35 2.85
N THR A 34 -0.66 -22.03 2.14
CA THR A 34 -2.12 -21.83 2.24
C THR A 34 -2.70 -22.24 3.60
N SER A 35 -1.95 -22.97 4.43
CA SER A 35 -2.31 -23.28 5.82
C SER A 35 -1.86 -22.22 6.82
N ALA A 36 -1.00 -21.28 6.40
CA ALA A 36 -0.45 -20.20 7.21
C ALA A 36 -0.93 -18.82 6.70
N VAL A 37 -2.24 -18.69 6.51
CA VAL A 37 -2.86 -17.46 5.98
C VAL A 37 -2.68 -16.28 6.93
N THR A 38 -2.31 -15.14 6.37
CA THR A 38 -2.25 -13.86 7.08
C THR A 38 -3.42 -12.96 6.64
N TYR A 39 -4.07 -12.33 7.60
CA TYR A 39 -5.20 -11.43 7.40
C TYR A 39 -4.84 -10.06 7.96
N CYS A 40 -4.80 -9.04 7.13
CA CYS A 40 -4.55 -7.66 7.52
C CYS A 40 -5.82 -6.84 7.37
N VAL A 41 -6.36 -6.32 8.46
CA VAL A 41 -7.54 -5.45 8.46
C VAL A 41 -7.05 -4.01 8.48
N ALA A 42 -7.25 -3.30 7.37
CA ALA A 42 -6.91 -1.90 7.21
C ALA A 42 -8.17 -1.04 7.28
N ASN A 43 -8.14 -0.01 8.11
CA ASN A 43 -9.21 0.95 8.30
C ASN A 43 -8.76 2.33 7.80
N ASN A 44 -9.50 2.86 6.83
CA ASN A 44 -9.34 4.21 6.34
C ASN A 44 -10.26 5.14 7.14
N SER A 45 -9.74 5.74 8.20
CA SER A 45 -10.45 6.77 8.98
C SER A 45 -10.41 8.16 8.33
N SER A 46 -9.69 8.33 7.23
CA SER A 46 -9.71 9.58 6.46
C SER A 46 -10.97 9.69 5.59
N SER A 47 -11.23 10.88 5.06
CA SER A 47 -12.28 11.12 4.07
C SER A 47 -11.86 10.80 2.64
N ASN A 48 -10.56 10.55 2.41
CA ASN A 48 -10.02 10.31 1.08
C ASN A 48 -10.27 8.87 0.62
N THR A 49 -10.35 8.66 -0.69
CA THR A 49 -10.26 7.32 -1.27
C THR A 49 -8.79 6.92 -1.41
N LEU A 50 -8.45 5.72 -0.95
CA LEU A 50 -7.10 5.18 -1.04
C LEU A 50 -7.01 4.21 -2.21
N THR A 51 -5.93 4.31 -2.98
CA THR A 51 -5.47 3.26 -3.90
C THR A 51 -4.44 2.42 -3.18
N VAL A 52 -4.50 1.10 -3.35
CA VAL A 52 -3.61 0.17 -2.65
C VAL A 52 -2.57 -0.37 -3.63
N SER A 53 -1.36 -0.62 -3.17
CA SER A 53 -0.33 -1.40 -3.89
C SER A 53 0.44 -2.31 -2.93
N PHE A 54 1.07 -3.35 -3.45
CA PHE A 54 1.93 -4.23 -2.66
C PHE A 54 3.18 -4.61 -3.41
N THR A 55 4.27 -4.69 -2.67
CA THR A 55 5.55 -5.14 -3.18
C THR A 55 6.07 -6.23 -2.26
N ALA A 56 6.34 -7.42 -2.80
CA ALA A 56 7.10 -8.44 -2.06
C ALA A 56 8.59 -8.04 -2.06
N THR A 57 9.25 -8.11 -0.91
CA THR A 57 10.58 -7.50 -0.73
C THR A 57 11.69 -8.52 -0.51
N ALA A 58 11.76 -9.16 0.65
CA ALA A 58 12.77 -10.17 0.96
C ALA A 58 12.14 -11.56 0.96
N THR A 59 12.88 -12.59 0.58
CA THR A 59 12.48 -14.00 0.77
C THR A 59 13.42 -14.67 1.76
N ALA A 60 13.02 -15.81 2.34
CA ALA A 60 13.87 -16.58 3.24
C ALA A 60 15.22 -16.99 2.62
N ASN A 61 15.32 -16.99 1.28
CA ASN A 61 16.50 -17.36 0.52
C ASN A 61 17.33 -16.16 0.02
N GLY A 62 16.92 -14.91 0.31
CA GLY A 62 17.63 -13.70 -0.13
C GLY A 62 16.71 -12.52 -0.47
N ALA A 63 17.10 -11.71 -1.44
CA ALA A 63 16.22 -10.68 -1.98
C ALA A 63 15.06 -11.32 -2.78
N SER A 64 13.91 -10.65 -2.86
CA SER A 64 12.88 -10.99 -3.86
C SER A 64 13.52 -11.02 -5.25
N THR A 65 13.14 -12.02 -6.04
CA THR A 65 13.56 -12.17 -7.44
C THR A 65 13.02 -11.05 -8.34
N ASN A 66 11.96 -10.37 -7.91
CA ASN A 66 11.38 -9.18 -8.55
C ASN A 66 10.84 -8.26 -7.45
N GLY A 67 11.57 -7.19 -7.12
CA GLY A 67 11.04 -6.12 -6.26
C GLY A 67 9.98 -5.24 -6.97
N ALA A 68 9.25 -5.80 -7.93
CA ALA A 68 8.29 -5.07 -8.73
C ALA A 68 7.05 -4.75 -7.88
N THR A 69 6.62 -3.49 -7.92
CA THR A 69 5.38 -3.10 -7.26
C THR A 69 4.20 -3.67 -8.03
N ASN A 70 3.48 -4.58 -7.39
CA ASN A 70 2.16 -4.99 -7.86
C ASN A 70 1.15 -3.91 -7.46
N SER A 71 0.73 -3.12 -8.44
CA SER A 71 -0.35 -2.16 -8.21
C SER A 71 -1.68 -2.90 -8.22
N TYR A 72 -2.48 -2.70 -7.18
CA TYR A 72 -3.83 -3.20 -7.16
C TYR A 72 -4.77 -2.20 -7.84
N GLY A 73 -5.84 -2.70 -8.47
CA GLY A 73 -7.02 -1.88 -8.81
C GLY A 73 -7.87 -1.54 -7.57
N TYR A 74 -7.45 -1.98 -6.39
CA TYR A 74 -8.21 -1.84 -5.16
C TYR A 74 -8.31 -0.40 -4.70
N VAL A 75 -9.55 -0.03 -4.38
CA VAL A 75 -9.87 1.22 -3.71
C VAL A 75 -10.46 0.97 -2.33
N ILE A 76 -10.04 1.77 -1.36
CA ILE A 76 -10.67 1.88 -0.04
C ILE A 76 -11.29 3.26 0.08
N SER A 77 -12.62 3.32 0.03
CA SER A 77 -13.34 4.59 0.23
C SER A 77 -13.07 5.16 1.64
N GLY A 78 -13.22 6.47 1.79
CA GLY A 78 -13.15 7.14 3.09
C GLY A 78 -14.10 6.50 4.11
N HIS A 79 -13.66 6.43 5.36
CA HIS A 79 -14.40 5.86 6.49
C HIS A 79 -14.84 4.39 6.29
N THR A 80 -14.02 3.60 5.59
CA THR A 80 -14.28 2.17 5.39
C THR A 80 -13.11 1.29 5.81
N THR A 81 -13.45 0.05 6.15
CA THR A 81 -12.49 -0.99 6.50
C THR A 81 -12.44 -2.03 5.39
N ARG A 82 -11.24 -2.52 5.08
CA ARG A 82 -11.00 -3.63 4.15
C ARG A 82 -10.06 -4.65 4.78
N MET A 83 -10.26 -5.91 4.39
CA MET A 83 -9.40 -7.00 4.80
C MET A 83 -8.54 -7.46 3.63
N PHE A 84 -7.23 -7.51 3.80
CA PHE A 84 -6.29 -8.13 2.89
C PHE A 84 -5.95 -9.53 3.39
N THR A 85 -6.11 -10.52 2.52
CA THR A 85 -5.81 -11.92 2.83
C THR A 85 -4.61 -12.38 2.01
N PHE A 86 -3.53 -12.72 2.67
CA PHE A 86 -2.31 -13.28 2.08
C PHE A 86 -2.37 -14.80 2.24
N SER A 87 -2.57 -15.51 1.13
CA SER A 87 -2.68 -16.98 1.12
C SER A 87 -2.06 -17.54 -0.14
N GLY A 88 -1.10 -18.45 0.02
CA GLY A 88 -0.32 -18.89 -1.14
C GLY A 88 0.53 -17.76 -1.70
N GLN A 89 0.69 -17.75 -3.01
CA GLN A 89 1.31 -16.65 -3.75
C GLN A 89 0.26 -15.64 -4.21
N VAL A 90 -0.74 -15.35 -3.38
CA VAL A 90 -1.87 -14.49 -3.77
C VAL A 90 -2.24 -13.56 -2.61
N VAL A 91 -2.55 -12.32 -2.97
CA VAL A 91 -3.19 -11.35 -2.07
C VAL A 91 -4.60 -11.07 -2.56
N TYR A 92 -5.57 -11.20 -1.65
CA TYR A 92 -6.98 -10.92 -1.89
C TYR A 92 -7.44 -9.71 -1.09
N GLN A 93 -8.40 -8.94 -1.62
CA GLN A 93 -9.14 -7.94 -0.84
C GLN A 93 -10.56 -8.45 -0.55
N ASN A 94 -11.03 -8.37 0.69
CA ASN A 94 -12.30 -8.89 1.24
C ASN A 94 -12.59 -10.39 1.06
N GLY A 95 -11.76 -11.16 0.38
CA GLY A 95 -11.89 -12.62 0.34
C GLY A 95 -11.47 -13.24 -0.98
N PRO A 96 -11.49 -14.59 -1.07
CA PRO A 96 -10.94 -15.33 -2.20
C PRO A 96 -11.73 -15.19 -3.51
N THR A 97 -12.90 -14.55 -3.49
CA THR A 97 -13.79 -14.36 -4.64
C THR A 97 -13.65 -12.99 -5.31
N ASP A 98 -12.98 -12.04 -4.65
CA ASP A 98 -12.78 -10.69 -5.16
C ASP A 98 -11.53 -10.65 -6.08
N GLU A 99 -11.29 -9.49 -6.71
CA GLU A 99 -10.04 -9.20 -7.42
C GLU A 99 -8.84 -9.63 -6.56
N ARG A 100 -7.78 -10.13 -7.20
CA ARG A 100 -6.58 -10.69 -6.56
C ARG A 100 -5.30 -10.22 -7.26
N VAL A 101 -4.18 -10.26 -6.56
CA VAL A 101 -2.85 -10.14 -7.16
C VAL A 101 -2.08 -11.43 -6.97
N ASP A 102 -1.54 -11.91 -8.08
CA ASP A 102 -0.72 -13.10 -8.14
C ASP A 102 0.75 -12.69 -7.95
N LEU A 103 1.40 -13.24 -6.93
CA LEU A 103 2.80 -13.01 -6.52
C LEU A 103 3.73 -14.11 -7.05
N VAL A 104 3.31 -14.88 -8.06
CA VAL A 104 4.01 -16.07 -8.54
C VAL A 104 5.43 -15.75 -9.04
N VAL A 105 5.64 -14.52 -9.54
CA VAL A 105 6.93 -14.05 -10.05
C VAL A 105 7.81 -13.38 -9.00
N ASP A 106 7.23 -13.01 -7.85
CA ASP A 106 7.92 -12.26 -6.78
C ASP A 106 8.25 -13.13 -5.56
N THR A 107 7.69 -14.32 -5.48
CA THR A 107 7.82 -15.23 -4.33
C THR A 107 8.07 -16.66 -4.79
N ASP A 108 8.65 -17.49 -3.91
CA ASP A 108 8.74 -18.93 -4.15
C ASP A 108 7.50 -19.67 -3.58
N PRO A 109 7.05 -20.79 -4.19
CA PRO A 109 5.85 -21.53 -3.78
C PRO A 109 5.84 -22.10 -2.35
N SER A 110 6.96 -22.04 -1.62
CA SER A 110 7.07 -22.52 -0.23
C SER A 110 8.13 -21.74 0.53
N ALA A 111 8.02 -20.41 0.51
CA ALA A 111 8.94 -19.53 1.18
C ALA A 111 8.22 -18.55 2.11
N SER A 112 8.95 -18.16 3.15
CA SER A 112 8.65 -16.93 3.89
C SER A 112 9.14 -15.73 3.09
N TYR A 113 8.41 -14.62 3.18
CA TYR A 113 8.77 -13.38 2.53
C TYR A 113 8.33 -12.16 3.36
N GLY A 114 8.99 -11.04 3.13
CA GLY A 114 8.54 -9.73 3.58
C GLY A 114 7.77 -9.02 2.48
N GLY A 115 6.98 -8.02 2.85
CA GLY A 115 6.33 -7.17 1.86
C GLY A 115 5.99 -5.80 2.39
N VAL A 116 5.66 -4.89 1.47
CA VAL A 116 5.20 -3.54 1.79
C VAL A 116 3.83 -3.35 1.18
N LEU A 117 2.82 -3.12 2.03
CA LEU A 117 1.47 -2.75 1.62
C LEU A 117 1.33 -1.23 1.70
N SER A 118 1.14 -0.57 0.56
CA SER A 118 1.09 0.89 0.48
C SER A 118 -0.29 1.39 0.11
N PHE A 119 -0.72 2.43 0.79
CA PHE A 119 -1.97 3.15 0.59
C PHE A 119 -1.64 4.55 0.11
N SER A 120 -2.19 4.95 -1.04
CA SER A 120 -1.94 6.27 -1.62
C SER A 120 -3.24 6.99 -1.93
N SER A 121 -3.23 8.32 -1.88
CA SER A 121 -4.36 9.15 -2.33
C SER A 121 -3.85 10.27 -3.22
N THR A 122 -4.60 10.58 -4.28
CA THR A 122 -4.37 11.75 -5.14
C THR A 122 -5.02 13.03 -4.59
N GLY A 123 -5.48 13.01 -3.32
CA GLY A 123 -6.08 14.15 -2.63
C GLY A 123 -5.06 15.19 -2.13
N THR A 124 -5.51 16.13 -1.31
CA THR A 124 -4.66 17.18 -0.74
C THR A 124 -3.52 16.59 0.10
N SER A 125 -2.27 16.96 -0.21
CA SER A 125 -1.10 16.45 0.52
C SER A 125 -1.09 16.87 2.00
N GLY A 126 -0.57 16.01 2.87
CA GLY A 126 -0.54 16.16 4.34
C GLY A 126 -1.76 15.61 5.07
N THR A 127 -2.64 14.86 4.39
CA THR A 127 -3.89 14.32 4.95
C THR A 127 -3.86 12.84 5.27
N LEU A 128 -2.90 12.04 4.77
CA LEU A 128 -2.76 10.63 5.18
C LEU A 128 -1.57 10.42 6.11
N ASN A 129 -1.74 9.57 7.11
CA ASN A 129 -0.70 9.14 8.03
C ASN A 129 -1.07 7.82 8.70
N CYS A 130 -0.11 7.21 9.39
CA CYS A 130 -0.27 5.96 10.13
C CYS A 130 -1.34 5.99 11.23
N LYS A 131 -1.84 7.17 11.62
CA LYS A 131 -2.93 7.30 12.61
C LYS A 131 -4.31 7.25 11.99
N ASN A 132 -4.46 7.67 10.72
CA ASN A 132 -5.76 7.71 10.05
C ASN A 132 -5.95 6.64 8.97
N VAL A 133 -4.86 5.98 8.55
CA VAL A 133 -4.90 4.67 7.94
C VAL A 133 -4.30 3.74 8.97
N MET A 134 -5.13 2.94 9.64
CA MET A 134 -4.70 2.01 10.69
C MET A 134 -4.78 0.58 10.17
N MET A 135 -3.84 -0.28 10.55
CA MET A 135 -3.87 -1.69 10.15
C MET A 135 -3.43 -2.60 11.28
N SER A 136 -4.13 -3.74 11.40
CA SER A 136 -3.76 -4.84 12.27
C SER A 136 -3.74 -6.13 11.46
N CYS A 137 -2.71 -6.97 11.64
CA CYS A 137 -2.65 -8.25 10.96
C CYS A 137 -2.65 -9.43 11.93
N PHE A 138 -3.20 -10.55 11.48
CA PHE A 138 -3.34 -11.77 12.24
C PHE A 138 -2.92 -12.96 11.37
N GLN A 139 -2.31 -13.97 11.96
CA GLN A 139 -1.82 -15.15 11.23
C GLN A 139 -2.39 -16.46 11.78
N GLY A 140 -2.57 -17.41 10.85
CA GLY A 140 -2.90 -18.80 11.14
C GLY A 140 -4.40 -19.12 11.21
N THR A 141 -4.69 -20.36 11.59
CA THR A 141 -6.03 -20.96 11.62
C THR A 141 -6.64 -21.07 13.01
N THR A 142 -5.93 -20.66 14.06
CA THR A 142 -6.42 -20.73 15.45
C THR A 142 -7.54 -19.73 15.70
N ASN A 143 -8.38 -20.00 16.71
CA ASN A 143 -9.39 -19.08 17.21
C ASN A 143 -9.18 -18.82 18.72
N PRO A 144 -8.78 -17.59 19.14
CA PRO A 144 -8.49 -16.43 18.29
C PRO A 144 -7.22 -16.61 17.44
N LYS A 145 -7.15 -15.87 16.32
CA LYS A 145 -5.94 -15.81 15.49
C LYS A 145 -4.83 -15.08 16.24
N ARG A 146 -3.58 -15.44 16.00
CA ARG A 146 -2.43 -14.79 16.65
C ARG A 146 -2.11 -13.47 15.95
N ASN A 147 -1.78 -12.44 16.72
CA ASN A 147 -1.33 -11.16 16.17
C ASN A 147 -0.02 -11.34 15.39
N LEU A 148 0.09 -10.70 14.23
CA LEU A 148 1.36 -10.59 13.51
C LEU A 148 2.13 -9.41 14.09
N VAL A 149 3.27 -9.71 14.72
CA VAL A 149 4.11 -8.70 15.37
C VAL A 149 5.18 -8.17 14.42
N GLY A 150 5.71 -6.98 14.73
CA GLY A 150 6.80 -6.37 13.95
C GLY A 150 6.34 -5.62 12.70
N ILE A 151 5.04 -5.33 12.59
CA ILE A 151 4.51 -4.46 11.54
C ILE A 151 4.96 -3.03 11.83
N ILE A 152 5.61 -2.40 10.86
CA ILE A 152 6.04 -1.00 10.93
C ILE A 152 5.20 -0.20 9.95
N CYS A 153 4.76 0.99 10.35
CA CYS A 153 4.06 1.92 9.49
C CYS A 153 4.91 3.16 9.28
N ASP A 154 5.11 3.53 8.03
CA ASP A 154 5.79 4.74 7.59
C ASP A 154 4.84 5.58 6.75
N ASP A 155 4.93 6.91 6.87
CA ASP A 155 4.17 7.82 6.05
C ASP A 155 5.03 8.99 5.57
N ASN A 156 4.57 9.67 4.53
CA ASN A 156 5.28 10.83 3.98
C ASN A 156 5.29 12.06 4.91
N THR A 157 4.59 12.01 6.05
CA THR A 157 4.69 13.05 7.10
C THR A 157 5.84 12.79 8.08
N THR A 158 6.43 11.58 8.07
CA THR A 158 7.55 11.19 8.93
C THR A 158 8.94 11.46 8.30
N ALA A 159 9.01 11.91 7.04
CA ALA A 159 10.25 12.07 6.27
C ALA A 159 11.07 13.36 6.50
N VAL A 160 10.79 14.17 7.53
CA VAL A 160 11.48 15.47 7.76
C VAL A 160 12.51 15.44 8.90
N TYR A 161 12.76 14.30 9.54
CA TYR A 161 13.90 14.17 10.47
C TYR A 161 14.73 12.94 10.13
N GLY A 162 15.54 13.07 9.08
CA GLY A 162 16.66 12.18 8.84
C GLY A 162 17.66 12.26 9.99
N PHE A 163 18.17 11.09 10.39
CA PHE A 163 19.38 10.96 11.20
C PHE A 163 20.60 11.53 10.47
#